data_AF-A0AAQ3Y7T1-F1
#
_entry.id   AF-A0AAQ3Y7T1-F1
#
_cell.length_a   1.000
_cell.length_b   1.000
_cell.length_c   1.000
_cell.angle_alpha   90.00
_cell.angle_beta   90.00
_cell.angle_gamma   90.00
#
_symmetry.space_group_name_H-M   'P 1'
#
loop_
_entity.id
_entity.type
_entity.pdbx_description
1 polymer ?
#
loop_
_entity_poly.entity_id
_entity_poly.type
_entity_poly.pdbx_seq_one_letter_code
_entity_poly.pdbx_strand_id
1 'polypeptide(L)'
;MKIIAQRQQEWRSLKYLILSKSQPDYRAIRRLFTDNEWDERKEQAFRGYLQHALAQPPKKGNLLNAYQHVWGYFKNIATATERQKYEELIETFSVEQDELLPFLKELTLKYKEQYLLQSKLLFPQ
;
A
#
# COMPACT_ATOMS: atom_id res chain seq x y z
N MET A 1 15.43 18.19 -9.48
CA MET A 1 14.80 17.67 -8.24
C MET A 1 15.88 16.98 -7.41
N LYS A 2 15.90 17.15 -6.09
CA LYS A 2 16.80 16.39 -5.21
C LYS A 2 16.45 14.89 -5.30
N ILE A 3 17.45 14.01 -5.37
CA ILE A 3 17.28 12.54 -5.52
C ILE A 3 16.34 11.98 -4.44
N ILE A 4 16.45 12.46 -3.20
CA ILE A 4 15.57 12.04 -2.11
C ILE A 4 14.09 12.30 -2.38
N ALA A 5 13.72 13.41 -3.04
CA ALA A 5 12.34 13.72 -3.35
C ALA A 5 11.76 12.72 -4.37
N GLN A 6 12.56 12.31 -5.35
CA GLN A 6 12.17 11.27 -6.32
C GLN A 6 11.94 9.93 -5.62
N ARG A 7 12.79 9.57 -4.65
CA ARG A 7 12.68 8.33 -3.89
C ARG A 7 11.51 8.34 -2.91
N GLN A 8 11.22 9.48 -2.29
CA GLN A 8 10.01 9.65 -1.49
C GLN A 8 8.75 9.49 -2.35
N GLN A 9 8.73 10.04 -3.57
CA GLN A 9 7.61 9.88 -4.50
C GLN A 9 7.44 8.41 -4.92
N GLU A 10 8.53 7.74 -5.29
CA GLU A 10 8.53 6.31 -5.63
C GLU A 10 8.02 5.48 -4.45
N TRP A 11 8.56 5.70 -3.25
CA TRP A 11 8.13 4.99 -2.05
C TRP A 11 6.66 5.22 -1.72
N ARG A 12 6.16 6.46 -1.84
CA ARG A 12 4.74 6.78 -1.59
C ARG A 12 3.81 5.93 -2.44
N SER A 13 4.16 5.69 -3.71
CA SER A 13 3.39 4.87 -4.65
C SER A 13 3.44 3.37 -4.32
N LEU A 14 4.57 2.89 -3.77
CA LEU A 14 4.81 1.47 -3.50
C LEU A 14 4.43 1.03 -2.08
N LYS A 15 4.30 1.95 -1.13
CA LYS A 15 4.25 1.61 0.31
C LYS A 15 3.21 0.55 0.67
N TYR A 16 2.01 0.61 0.09
CA TYR A 16 0.94 -0.35 0.39
C TYR A 16 1.09 -1.67 -0.38
N LEU A 17 1.70 -1.64 -1.57
CA LEU A 17 2.08 -2.86 -2.28
C LEU A 17 3.17 -3.62 -1.51
N ILE A 18 4.16 -2.92 -0.98
CA ILE A 18 5.18 -3.56 -0.16
C ILE A 18 4.61 -4.04 1.16
N LEU A 19 3.72 -3.26 1.79
CA LEU A 19 3.05 -3.70 3.01
C LEU A 19 2.19 -4.96 2.79
N SER A 20 1.53 -5.08 1.63
CA SER A 20 0.72 -6.26 1.29
C SER A 20 1.56 -7.52 1.04
N LYS A 21 2.88 -7.36 0.84
CA LYS A 21 3.82 -8.45 0.60
C LYS A 21 4.67 -8.78 1.83
N SER A 22 5.22 -7.78 2.50
CA SER A 22 6.16 -7.94 3.61
C SER A 22 6.17 -6.73 4.53
N GLN A 23 5.59 -6.88 5.73
CA GLN A 23 5.66 -5.86 6.78
C GLN A 23 7.10 -5.57 7.25
N PRO A 24 8.01 -6.56 7.39
CA PRO A 24 9.41 -6.29 7.70
C PRO A 24 10.10 -5.37 6.68
N ASP A 25 9.93 -5.64 5.37
CA ASP A 25 10.55 -4.83 4.31
C ASP A 25 9.94 -3.43 4.26
N TYR A 26 8.62 -3.31 4.45
CA TYR A 26 7.95 -2.02 4.59
C TYR A 26 8.59 -1.16 5.70
N ARG A 27 8.84 -1.76 6.87
CA ARG A 27 9.46 -1.08 8.01
C ARG A 27 10.93 -0.75 7.73
N ALA A 28 11.65 -1.61 7.02
CA ALA A 28 13.04 -1.38 6.64
C ALA A 28 13.15 -0.19 5.67
N ILE A 29 12.34 -0.17 4.61
CA ILE A 29 12.29 0.94 3.65
C ILE A 29 11.90 2.25 4.33
N ARG A 30 10.86 2.24 5.18
CA ARG A 30 10.45 3.45 5.92
C ARG A 30 11.60 4.06 6.72
N ARG A 31 12.49 3.24 7.29
CA ARG A 31 13.65 3.70 8.06
C ARG A 31 14.72 4.38 7.20
N LEU A 32 14.84 4.04 5.91
CA LEU A 32 15.80 4.68 5.00
C LEU A 32 15.53 6.18 4.80
N PHE A 33 14.28 6.61 4.97
CA PHE A 33 13.83 8.00 4.81
C PHE A 33 13.81 8.81 6.12
N THR A 34 14.45 8.32 7.20
CA THR A 34 14.41 8.99 8.52
C THR A 34 15.22 10.28 8.53
N ASP A 35 16.37 10.29 7.85
CA ASP A 35 17.14 11.51 7.60
C ASP A 35 16.81 12.06 6.19
N ASN A 36 17.07 13.34 5.96
CA ASN A 36 16.80 14.01 4.69
C ASN A 36 17.93 13.82 3.66
N GLU A 37 18.70 12.74 3.78
CA GLU A 37 19.81 12.41 2.89
C GLU A 37 19.58 11.09 2.15
N TRP A 38 20.09 11.02 0.92
CA TRP A 38 19.99 9.83 0.08
C TRP A 38 21.33 9.56 -0.59
N ASP A 39 21.94 8.45 -0.23
CA ASP A 39 23.22 7.98 -0.74
C ASP A 39 23.08 6.65 -1.51
N GLU A 40 24.19 6.18 -2.07
CA GLU A 40 24.23 4.94 -2.83
C GLU A 40 23.91 3.70 -1.98
N ARG A 41 24.31 3.69 -0.71
CA ARG A 41 24.04 2.57 0.21
C ARG A 41 22.54 2.42 0.45
N LYS A 42 21.83 3.53 0.68
CA LYS A 42 20.37 3.54 0.79
C LYS A 42 19.69 3.16 -0.51
N GLU A 43 20.22 3.57 -1.66
CA GLU A 43 19.69 3.14 -2.95
C GLU A 43 19.74 1.61 -3.08
N GLN A 44 20.90 1.01 -2.82
CA GLN A 44 21.08 -0.45 -2.89
C GLN A 44 20.15 -1.18 -1.91
N ALA A 45 20.06 -0.71 -0.66
CA ALA A 45 19.16 -1.28 0.34
C ALA A 45 17.68 -1.16 -0.08
N PHE A 46 17.26 0.00 -0.57
CA PHE A 46 15.91 0.25 -1.06
C PHE A 46 15.53 -0.74 -2.17
N ARG A 47 16.40 -0.91 -3.18
CA ARG A 47 16.18 -1.86 -4.28
C ARG A 47 16.11 -3.31 -3.77
N GLY A 48 17.00 -3.69 -2.85
CA GLY A 48 17.00 -5.02 -2.24
C GLY A 48 15.71 -5.35 -1.50
N TYR A 49 15.20 -4.43 -0.67
CA TYR A 49 13.94 -4.62 0.05
C TYR A 49 12.73 -4.68 -0.90
N LEU A 50 12.71 -3.85 -1.95
CA LEU A 50 11.65 -3.91 -2.96
C LEU A 50 11.64 -5.27 -3.67
N GLN A 51 12.80 -5.73 -4.14
CA GLN A 51 12.93 -7.02 -4.81
C GLN A 51 12.50 -8.17 -3.89
N HIS A 52 12.99 -8.19 -2.65
CA HIS A 52 12.66 -9.23 -1.69
C HIS A 52 11.16 -9.29 -1.38
N ALA A 53 10.52 -8.13 -1.14
CA ALA A 53 9.10 -8.05 -0.88
C ALA A 53 8.27 -8.50 -2.08
N LEU A 54 8.59 -8.03 -3.30
CA LEU A 54 7.83 -8.36 -4.50
C LEU A 54 7.92 -9.85 -4.88
N ALA A 55 9.00 -10.53 -4.49
CA ALA A 55 9.15 -11.97 -4.66
C ALA A 55 8.32 -12.82 -3.66
N GLN A 56 7.75 -12.21 -2.61
CA GLN A 56 6.95 -12.96 -1.63
C GLN A 56 5.61 -13.39 -2.23
N PRO A 57 5.16 -14.64 -1.95
CA PRO A 57 3.82 -15.06 -2.29
C PRO A 57 2.77 -14.22 -1.55
N PRO A 58 1.57 -14.02 -2.12
CA PRO A 58 0.49 -13.36 -1.42
C PRO A 58 0.15 -14.11 -0.13
N LYS A 59 -0.01 -13.36 0.97
CA LYS A 59 -0.42 -13.90 2.27
C LYS A 59 -1.66 -13.17 2.72
N LYS A 60 -2.72 -13.91 3.05
CA LYS A 60 -4.02 -13.36 3.49
C LYS A 60 -3.85 -12.25 4.53
N GLY A 61 -3.08 -12.51 5.59
CA GLY A 61 -2.85 -11.53 6.66
C GLY A 61 -2.14 -10.25 6.21
N ASN A 62 -1.20 -10.34 5.27
CA ASN A 62 -0.48 -9.16 4.76
C ASN A 62 -1.38 -8.30 3.87
N LEU A 63 -2.15 -8.93 2.99
CA LEU A 63 -3.14 -8.25 2.15
C LEU A 63 -4.18 -7.53 3.01
N LEU A 64 -4.79 -8.23 3.97
CA LEU A 64 -5.75 -7.63 4.91
C LEU A 64 -5.16 -6.42 5.64
N ASN A 65 -3.93 -6.55 6.15
CA ASN A 65 -3.25 -5.44 6.82
C ASN A 65 -3.11 -4.22 5.89
N ALA A 66 -2.62 -4.42 4.66
CA ALA A 66 -2.50 -3.34 3.69
C ALA A 66 -3.87 -2.71 3.36
N TYR A 67 -4.90 -3.53 3.20
CA TYR A 67 -6.26 -3.06 2.92
C TYR A 67 -6.89 -2.31 4.08
N GLN A 68 -6.67 -2.71 5.33
CA GLN A 68 -7.10 -1.96 6.52
C GLN A 68 -6.44 -0.58 6.58
N HIS A 69 -5.17 -0.47 6.19
CA HIS A 69 -4.51 0.83 6.06
C HIS A 69 -5.11 1.71 4.96
N VAL A 70 -5.51 1.12 3.82
CA VAL A 70 -6.21 1.84 2.75
C VAL A 70 -7.61 2.27 3.20
N TRP A 71 -8.37 1.39 3.87
CA TRP A 71 -9.67 1.70 4.45
C TRP A 71 -9.62 2.88 5.43
N GLY A 72 -8.50 3.06 6.14
CA GLY A 72 -8.28 4.19 7.04
C GLY A 72 -8.49 5.57 6.41
N TYR A 73 -8.37 5.72 5.08
CA TYR A 73 -8.67 6.96 4.36
C TYR A 73 -10.18 7.21 4.22
N PHE A 74 -10.99 6.15 4.17
CA PHE A 74 -12.43 6.24 3.92
C PHE A 74 -13.26 6.19 5.19
N LYS A 75 -12.74 5.67 6.31
CA LYS A 75 -13.52 5.39 7.53
C LYS A 75 -14.41 6.54 8.04
N ASN A 76 -14.00 7.80 7.82
CA ASN A 76 -14.70 9.01 8.27
C ASN A 76 -15.59 9.66 7.19
N ILE A 77 -15.51 9.22 5.94
CA ILE A 77 -16.23 9.80 4.78
C ILE A 77 -17.12 8.79 4.04
N ALA A 78 -16.91 7.49 4.28
CA ALA A 78 -17.72 6.41 3.75
C ALA A 78 -19.15 6.48 4.31
N THR A 79 -20.12 6.22 3.45
CA THR A 79 -21.53 6.06 3.84
C THR A 79 -21.72 4.82 4.72
N ALA A 80 -22.86 4.74 5.41
CA ALA A 80 -23.21 3.56 6.20
C ALA A 80 -23.21 2.28 5.35
N THR A 81 -23.74 2.35 4.13
CA THR A 81 -23.75 1.21 3.18
C THR A 81 -22.34 0.78 2.77
N GLU A 82 -21.44 1.73 2.51
CA GLU A 82 -20.04 1.40 2.17
C GLU A 82 -19.28 0.81 3.36
N ARG A 83 -19.53 1.30 4.57
CA ARG A 83 -18.95 0.73 5.78
C ARG A 83 -19.43 -0.70 6.01
N GLN A 84 -20.73 -0.96 5.88
CA GLN A 84 -21.28 -2.30 5.99
C GLN A 84 -20.68 -3.24 4.94
N LYS A 85 -20.63 -2.81 3.66
CA LYS A 85 -20.01 -3.60 2.59
C LYS A 85 -18.53 -3.89 2.89
N TYR A 86 -17.78 -2.92 3.43
CA TYR A 86 -16.40 -3.13 3.84
C TYR A 86 -16.27 -4.21 4.93
N GLU A 87 -17.13 -4.15 5.95
CA GLU A 87 -17.16 -5.10 7.07
C GLU A 87 -17.47 -6.54 6.57
N GLU A 88 -18.44 -6.69 5.68
CA GLU A 88 -18.77 -7.99 5.06
C GLU A 88 -17.60 -8.54 4.22
N LEU A 89 -16.96 -7.67 3.43
CA LEU A 89 -15.83 -8.07 2.58
C LEU A 89 -14.59 -8.45 3.39
N ILE A 90 -14.35 -7.83 4.56
CA ILE A 90 -13.17 -8.18 5.37
C ILE A 90 -13.35 -9.52 6.10
N GLU A 91 -14.58 -9.85 6.49
CA GLU A 91 -14.93 -11.13 7.11
C GLU A 91 -14.81 -12.29 6.12
N THR A 92 -15.28 -12.08 4.89
CA THR A 92 -15.30 -13.11 3.84
C THR A 92 -14.01 -13.18 3.00
N PHE A 93 -13.06 -12.27 3.24
CA PHE A 93 -11.85 -12.13 2.44
C PHE A 93 -11.06 -13.44 2.28
N SER A 94 -10.73 -13.77 1.04
CA SER A 94 -9.77 -14.82 0.65
C SER A 94 -8.81 -14.29 -0.41
N VAL A 95 -7.65 -14.93 -0.56
CA VAL A 95 -6.66 -14.51 -1.58
C VAL A 95 -7.14 -14.91 -2.97
N GLU A 96 -7.90 -16.00 -3.06
CA GLU A 96 -8.44 -16.58 -4.28
C GLU A 96 -9.63 -15.77 -4.82
N GLN A 97 -10.39 -15.11 -3.93
CA GLN A 97 -11.55 -14.28 -4.26
C GLN A 97 -11.42 -12.91 -3.57
N ASP A 98 -10.55 -12.08 -4.12
CA ASP A 98 -10.28 -10.73 -3.59
C ASP A 98 -11.28 -9.70 -4.16
N GLU A 99 -12.43 -9.59 -3.49
CA GLU A 99 -13.43 -8.54 -3.78
C GLU A 99 -13.14 -7.22 -3.03
N LEU A 100 -12.20 -7.24 -2.08
CA LEU A 100 -11.88 -6.09 -1.25
C LEU A 100 -11.00 -5.09 -2.02
N LEU A 101 -10.09 -5.57 -2.87
CA LEU A 101 -9.30 -4.74 -3.78
C LEU A 101 -10.16 -3.90 -4.75
N PRO A 102 -11.07 -4.47 -5.57
CA PRO A 102 -11.90 -3.68 -6.47
C PRO A 102 -12.79 -2.70 -5.72
N PHE A 103 -13.34 -3.09 -4.56
CA PHE A 103 -14.13 -2.18 -3.73
C PHE A 103 -13.31 -0.96 -3.25
N LEU A 104 -12.10 -1.17 -2.70
CA LEU A 104 -11.23 -0.07 -2.29
C LEU A 104 -10.79 0.81 -3.46
N LYS A 105 -10.61 0.23 -4.66
CA LYS A 105 -10.33 0.96 -5.89
C LYS A 105 -11.50 1.86 -6.29
N GLU A 106 -12.73 1.36 -6.24
CA GLU A 106 -13.95 2.14 -6.48
C GLU A 106 -14.06 3.33 -5.51
N LEU A 107 -13.87 3.09 -4.22
CA LEU A 107 -13.87 4.16 -3.21
C LEU A 107 -12.79 5.21 -3.49
N THR A 108 -11.59 4.77 -3.88
CA THR A 108 -10.50 5.67 -4.22
C THR A 108 -10.85 6.60 -5.39
N LEU A 109 -11.53 6.07 -6.42
CA LEU A 109 -11.99 6.84 -7.56
C LEU A 109 -13.16 7.76 -7.18
N LYS A 110 -14.14 7.26 -6.42
CA LYS A 110 -15.32 8.00 -5.96
C LYS A 110 -14.94 9.23 -5.14
N TYR A 111 -14.09 9.04 -4.13
CA TYR A 111 -13.65 10.10 -3.23
C TYR A 111 -12.45 10.89 -3.76
N LYS A 112 -11.91 10.50 -4.93
CA LYS A 112 -10.76 11.13 -5.60
C LYS A 112 -9.55 11.27 -4.68
N GLU A 113 -9.26 10.22 -3.90
CA GLU A 113 -8.22 10.33 -2.89
C GLU A 113 -6.83 10.38 -3.53
N GLN A 114 -6.25 11.59 -3.62
CA GLN A 114 -5.07 11.88 -4.44
C GLN A 114 -3.87 11.01 -4.06
N TYR A 115 -3.71 10.73 -2.78
CA TYR A 115 -2.64 9.88 -2.29
C TYR A 115 -2.79 8.43 -2.80
N LEU A 116 -4.02 7.90 -2.76
CA LEU A 116 -4.32 6.51 -3.13
C LEU A 116 -4.42 6.32 -4.64
N LEU A 117 -4.77 7.36 -5.41
CA LEU A 117 -4.74 7.33 -6.88
C LEU A 117 -3.35 7.02 -7.45
N GLN A 118 -2.29 7.26 -6.68
CA GLN A 118 -0.91 6.93 -7.06
C GLN A 118 -0.43 5.57 -6.51
N SER A 119 -1.30 4.82 -5.83
CA SER A 119 -0.94 3.54 -5.18
C SER A 119 -0.81 2.42 -6.20
N LYS A 120 0.37 1.79 -6.26
CA LYS A 120 0.63 0.61 -7.10
C LYS A 120 -0.09 -0.65 -6.62
N LEU A 121 -0.60 -0.67 -5.38
CA LEU A 121 -1.48 -1.74 -4.91
C LEU A 121 -2.85 -1.69 -5.61
N LEU A 122 -3.41 -0.49 -5.77
CA LEU A 122 -4.77 -0.28 -6.30
C LEU A 122 -4.77 -0.09 -7.82
N PHE A 123 -3.71 0.52 -8.35
CA PHE A 123 -3.51 0.83 -9.75
C PHE A 123 -2.11 0.38 -10.20
N PRO A 124 -1.89 -0.94 -10.35
CA PRO A 124 -0.68 -1.43 -11.01
C PRO A 124 -0.65 -0.88 -12.45
N GLN A 125 0.48 -0.29 -12.84
CA GLN A 125 0.74 0.11 -14.23
C GLN A 125 1.62 -0.95 -14.87
#